data_AF-A0A9W7CK63-F1
#
_entry.id   AF-A0A9W7CK63-F1
#
_cell.length_a   1.000
_cell.length_b   1.000
_cell.length_c   1.000
_cell.angle_alpha   90.00
_cell.angle_beta   90.00
_cell.angle_gamma   90.00
#
_symmetry.space_group_name_H-M   'P 1'
#
loop_
_entity.id
_entity.type
_entity.pdbx_description
1 polymer ?
#
loop_
_entity_poly.entity_id
_entity_poly.type
_entity_poly.pdbx_seq_one_letter_code
_entity_poly.pdbx_strand_id
1 'polypeptide(L)'
;MNELFAFEVVLVAGAELKAVRDQLKSAEEATPVNDKKVQALKERVVDVATVLQKKLETITPIVSFLLEQSVGVIKDHHADASKVEEGDESKKDK
;
A
#
# COMPACT_ATOMS: atom_id res chain seq x y z
N MET A 1 17.53 6.21 1.21
CA MET A 1 17.74 5.62 -0.14
C MET A 1 17.24 4.18 -0.30
N ASN A 2 16.93 3.42 0.77
CA ASN A 2 16.44 2.03 0.64
C ASN A 2 14.91 1.88 0.45
N GLU A 3 14.11 2.93 0.68
CA GLU A 3 12.64 2.84 0.66
C GLU A 3 12.05 2.89 -0.76
N LEU A 4 12.71 3.58 -1.71
CA LEU A 4 12.27 3.62 -3.11
C LEU A 4 12.34 2.23 -3.75
N PHE A 5 13.36 1.44 -3.41
CA PHE A 5 13.52 0.05 -3.84
C PHE A 5 12.43 -0.88 -3.26
N ALA A 6 11.82 -0.54 -2.12
CA ALA A 6 10.81 -1.39 -1.49
C ALA A 6 9.47 -1.35 -2.23
N PHE A 7 9.06 -0.17 -2.74
CA PHE A 7 7.81 -0.01 -3.48
C PHE A 7 7.86 -0.64 -4.87
N GLU A 8 8.96 -0.47 -5.60
CA GLU A 8 9.14 -1.11 -6.91
C GLU A 8 9.10 -2.64 -6.77
N VAL A 9 9.74 -3.19 -5.74
CA VAL A 9 9.70 -4.63 -5.45
C VAL A 9 8.28 -5.11 -5.16
N VAL A 10 7.47 -4.34 -4.42
CA VAL A 10 6.04 -4.68 -4.18
C VAL A 10 5.25 -4.66 -5.48
N LEU A 11 5.45 -3.66 -6.34
CA LEU A 11 4.76 -3.57 -7.63
C LEU A 11 5.14 -4.73 -8.56
N VAL A 12 6.43 -5.07 -8.65
CA VAL A 12 6.93 -6.18 -9.46
C VAL A 12 6.39 -7.52 -8.94
N ALA A 13 6.45 -7.75 -7.62
CA ALA A 13 5.90 -8.96 -7.01
C ALA A 13 4.37 -9.08 -7.20
N GLY A 14 3.64 -7.96 -7.15
CA GLY A 14 2.22 -7.92 -7.44
C GLY A 14 1.90 -8.27 -8.91
N ALA A 15 2.69 -7.76 -9.85
CA ALA A 15 2.56 -8.09 -11.27
C ALA A 15 2.88 -9.57 -11.55
N GLU A 16 3.93 -10.10 -10.91
CA GLU A 16 4.28 -11.51 -10.99
C GLU A 16 3.16 -12.40 -10.44
N LEU A 17 2.59 -12.07 -9.27
CA LEU A 17 1.49 -12.83 -8.67
C LEU A 17 0.29 -12.93 -9.62
N LYS A 18 -0.06 -11.81 -10.26
CA LYS A 18 -1.11 -11.78 -11.28
C LYS A 18 -0.78 -12.68 -12.47
N ALA A 19 0.44 -12.57 -13.01
CA ALA A 19 0.88 -13.36 -14.15
C ALA A 19 0.85 -14.87 -13.85
N VAL A 20 1.35 -15.30 -12.69
CA VAL A 20 1.34 -16.71 -12.28
C VAL A 20 -0.11 -17.20 -12.08
N ARG A 21 -1.00 -16.38 -11.51
CA ARG A 21 -2.42 -16.73 -11.39
C ARG A 21 -3.10 -16.89 -12.75
N ASP A 22 -2.81 -16.02 -13.70
CA ASP A 22 -3.38 -16.10 -15.06
C ASP A 22 -2.85 -17.35 -15.79
N GLN A 23 -1.57 -17.69 -15.61
CA GLN A 23 -0.99 -18.94 -16.11
C GLN A 23 -1.62 -20.18 -15.45
N LEU A 24 -1.89 -20.14 -14.15
CA LEU A 24 -2.55 -21.22 -13.42
C LEU A 24 -3.95 -21.46 -13.99
N LYS A 25 -4.74 -20.39 -14.14
CA LYS A 25 -6.08 -20.47 -14.74
C LYS A 25 -6.03 -21.08 -16.14
N SER A 26 -5.12 -20.60 -16.99
CA SER A 26 -4.94 -21.15 -18.34
C SER A 26 -4.51 -22.62 -18.33
N ALA A 27 -3.70 -23.05 -17.36
CA ALA A 27 -3.28 -24.45 -17.23
C ALA A 27 -4.41 -25.37 -16.73
N GLU A 28 -5.29 -24.87 -15.87
CA GLU A 28 -6.48 -25.60 -15.39
C GLU A 28 -7.55 -25.74 -16.47
N GLU A 29 -7.64 -24.79 -17.41
CA GLU A 29 -8.58 -24.81 -18.53
C GLU A 29 -8.05 -25.60 -19.77
N ALA A 30 -6.78 -25.99 -19.78
CA ALA A 30 -6.16 -26.71 -20.88
C ALA A 30 -6.70 -28.15 -21.01
N THR A 31 -6.86 -28.66 -22.23
CA THR A 31 -7.28 -30.04 -22.49
C THR A 31 -6.25 -30.76 -23.38
N PRO A 32 -5.61 -31.85 -22.90
CA PRO A 32 -5.73 -32.43 -21.56
C PRO A 32 -5.06 -31.55 -20.50
N VAL A 33 -5.57 -31.61 -19.26
CA VAL A 33 -4.99 -30.91 -18.10
C VAL A 33 -3.63 -31.51 -17.76
N ASN A 34 -2.65 -30.65 -17.44
CA ASN A 34 -1.34 -31.08 -16.96
C ASN A 34 -1.22 -30.84 -15.44
N ASP A 35 -1.53 -31.86 -14.65
CA ASP A 35 -1.57 -31.77 -13.18
C ASP A 35 -0.24 -31.34 -12.56
N LYS A 36 0.89 -31.79 -13.12
CA LYS A 36 2.23 -31.40 -12.64
C LYS A 36 2.46 -29.89 -12.82
N LYS A 37 2.05 -29.34 -13.96
CA LYS A 37 2.15 -27.91 -14.24
C LYS A 37 1.23 -27.11 -13.32
N VAL A 38 -0.01 -27.57 -13.13
CA VAL A 38 -0.98 -26.93 -12.23
C VAL A 38 -0.44 -26.89 -10.79
N GLN A 39 0.10 -28.00 -10.29
CA GLN A 39 0.67 -28.08 -8.94
C GLN A 39 1.86 -27.12 -8.77
N ALA A 40 2.80 -27.10 -9.72
CA ALA A 40 3.94 -26.19 -9.67
C ALA A 40 3.50 -24.71 -9.69
N LEU A 41 2.46 -24.36 -10.46
CA LEU A 41 1.92 -23.01 -10.49
C LEU A 41 1.21 -22.65 -9.17
N LYS A 42 0.51 -23.58 -8.52
CA LYS A 42 -0.10 -23.38 -7.20
C LYS A 42 0.97 -23.08 -6.13
N GLU A 43 2.04 -23.85 -6.11
CA GLU A 43 3.18 -23.61 -5.21
C GLU A 43 3.80 -22.22 -5.49
N ARG A 44 3.98 -21.88 -6.77
CA ARG A 44 4.53 -20.57 -7.14
C ARG A 44 3.64 -19.40 -6.70
N VAL A 45 2.32 -19.53 -6.78
CA VAL A 45 1.39 -18.50 -6.27
C VAL A 45 1.62 -18.27 -4.78
N VAL A 46 1.76 -19.34 -3.98
CA VAL A 46 1.99 -19.25 -2.54
C VAL A 46 3.34 -18.58 -2.23
N ASP A 47 4.39 -18.94 -2.97
CA ASP A 47 5.72 -18.35 -2.79
C ASP A 47 5.71 -16.84 -3.04
N VAL A 48 5.14 -16.41 -4.17
CA VAL A 48 5.08 -14.98 -4.54
C VAL A 48 4.20 -14.21 -3.55
N ALA A 49 3.06 -14.78 -3.15
CA ALA A 49 2.19 -14.18 -2.13
C ALA A 49 2.91 -14.00 -0.79
N THR A 50 3.70 -14.99 -0.36
CA THR A 50 4.48 -14.93 0.89
C THR A 50 5.54 -13.84 0.84
N VAL A 51 6.24 -13.70 -0.30
CA VAL A 51 7.22 -12.62 -0.49
C VAL A 51 6.53 -11.26 -0.43
N LEU A 52 5.40 -11.10 -1.14
CA LEU A 52 4.64 -9.86 -1.16
C LEU A 52 4.13 -9.48 0.24
N GLN A 53 3.60 -10.44 0.99
CA GLN A 53 3.14 -10.23 2.37
C GLN A 53 4.27 -9.69 3.25
N LYS A 54 5.44 -10.35 3.28
CA LYS A 54 6.59 -9.89 4.08
C LYS A 54 7.05 -8.49 3.71
N LYS A 55 7.01 -8.14 2.42
CA LYS A 55 7.38 -6.80 1.94
C LYS A 55 6.37 -5.75 2.39
N LEU A 56 5.07 -6.06 2.29
CA LEU A 56 4.01 -5.17 2.75
C LEU A 56 4.06 -4.96 4.27
N GLU A 57 4.27 -6.03 5.05
CA GLU A 57 4.43 -5.95 6.52
C GLU A 57 5.55 -4.98 6.94
N THR A 58 6.62 -4.87 6.15
CA THR A 58 7.71 -3.93 6.42
C THR A 58 7.31 -2.48 6.11
N ILE A 59 6.46 -2.26 5.10
CA ILE A 59 6.03 -0.93 4.64
C ILE A 59 4.84 -0.41 5.44
N THR A 60 3.95 -1.28 5.94
CA THR A 60 2.72 -0.89 6.65
C THR A 60 2.97 0.04 7.84
N PRO A 61 3.93 -0.21 8.75
CA PRO A 61 4.20 0.70 9.87
C PRO A 61 4.64 2.11 9.40
N ILE A 62 5.40 2.18 8.30
CA ILE A 62 5.84 3.46 7.72
C ILE A 62 4.63 4.23 7.18
N VAL A 63 3.76 3.56 6.44
CA VAL A 63 2.53 4.16 5.92
C VAL A 63 1.61 4.61 7.06
N SER A 64 1.43 3.79 8.10
CA SER A 64 0.67 4.14 9.30
C SER A 64 1.24 5.37 10.00
N PHE A 65 2.57 5.43 10.20
CA PHE A 65 3.23 6.58 10.79
C PHE A 65 3.01 7.85 9.97
N LEU A 66 3.20 7.80 8.65
CA LEU A 66 2.99 8.96 7.77
C LEU A 66 1.52 9.44 7.77
N LEU A 67 0.57 8.51 7.83
CA LEU A 67 -0.85 8.83 7.99
C LEU A 67 -1.12 9.52 9.33
N GLU A 68 -0.57 9.02 10.43
CA GLU A 68 -0.70 9.63 11.76
C GLU A 68 -0.10 11.04 11.79
N GLN A 69 1.11 11.23 11.23
CA GLN A 69 1.75 12.55 11.15
C GLN A 69 0.94 13.53 10.29
N SER A 70 0.45 13.10 9.13
CA SER A 70 -0.36 13.97 8.26
C SER A 70 -1.68 14.38 8.93
N VAL A 71 -2.35 13.49 9.66
CA VAL A 71 -3.55 13.81 10.45
C VAL A 71 -3.23 14.75 11.62
N GLY A 72 -2.08 14.58 12.28
CA GLY A 72 -1.61 15.48 13.33
C GLY A 72 -1.43 16.92 12.83
N VAL A 73 -0.76 17.08 11.69
CA VAL A 73 -0.58 18.38 11.02
C VAL A 73 -1.92 19.03 10.69
N ILE A 74 -2.89 18.28 10.14
CA ILE A 74 -4.22 18.82 9.83
C ILE A 74 -4.94 19.32 11.11
N LYS A 75 -4.83 18.59 12.22
CA LYS A 75 -5.47 18.95 13.49
C LYS A 75 -4.83 20.18 14.13
N ASP A 76 -3.51 20.29 14.09
CA ASP A 76 -2.78 21.44 14.65
C ASP A 76 -3.08 22.72 13.85
N HIS A 77 -3.20 22.63 12.51
CA HIS A 77 -3.62 23.76 11.68
C HIS A 77 -5.08 24.19 11.89
N HIS A 78 -5.99 23.26 12.23
CA HIS A 78 -7.38 23.60 12.58
C HIS A 78 -7.52 24.25 13.97
N ALA A 79 -6.64 23.88 14.91
CA ALA A 79 -6.59 24.49 16.24
C ALA A 79 -5.98 25.90 16.21
N ASP A 80 -5.05 26.18 15.30
CA ASP A 80 -4.50 27.53 15.11
C ASP A 80 -5.49 28.46 14.39
N ALA A 81 -6.28 27.96 13.43
CA ALA A 81 -7.32 28.76 12.78
C ALA A 81 -8.43 29.22 13.74
N SER A 82 -8.67 28.47 14.82
CA SER A 82 -9.67 28.81 15.84
C SER A 82 -9.14 29.73 16.96
N LYS A 83 -7.85 30.07 16.97
CA LYS A 83 -7.27 31.05 17.89
C LYS A 83 -7.19 32.48 17.33
N VAL A 84 -7.48 32.68 16.05
CA VAL A 84 -7.34 34.00 15.39
C VAL A 84 -8.65 34.83 15.41
N GLU A 85 -9.80 34.25 15.79
CA GLU A 85 -11.10 34.96 15.75
C GLU A 85 -11.54 35.67 17.04
N GLU A 86 -10.72 35.71 18.11
CA GLU A 86 -11.15 36.31 19.40
C GLU A 86 -10.53 37.67 19.76
N GLY A 87 -9.98 38.43 18.80
CA GLY A 87 -9.47 39.74 19.17
C GLY A 87 -9.18 40.71 18.04
N ASP A 88 -10.21 41.32 17.44
CA ASP A 88 -10.08 42.70 16.96
C ASP A 88 -11.43 43.42 16.70
N GLU A 89 -12.32 43.52 17.69
CA GLU A 89 -13.37 44.56 17.67
C GLU A 89 -13.19 45.52 18.84
N SER A 90 -12.15 46.36 18.78
CA SER A 90 -12.12 47.60 19.56
C SER A 90 -11.20 48.67 18.98
N LYS A 91 -11.85 49.78 18.58
CA LYS A 91 -11.36 51.14 18.27
C LYS A 91 -11.06 51.42 16.79
N LYS A 92 -11.85 52.32 16.17
CA LYS A 92 -11.67 53.78 16.31
C LYS A 92 -12.58 54.59 15.35
N ASP A 93 -13.25 55.56 15.97
CA ASP A 93 -13.86 56.82 15.50
C ASP A 93 -13.69 57.26 14.02
N LYS A 94 -14.83 57.64 13.40
CA LYS A 94 -15.05 59.01 12.91
C LYS A 94 -16.55 59.34 12.74
#